data_AF-A0A1I1NR89-F1
#
_entry.id   AF-A0A1I1NR89-F1
#
_cell.length_a   1.000
_cell.length_b   1.000
_cell.length_c   1.000
_cell.angle_alpha   90.00
_cell.angle_beta   90.00
_cell.angle_gamma   90.00
#
_symmetry.space_group_name_H-M   'P 1'
#
loop_
_entity.id
_entity.type
_entity.pdbx_description
1 polymer ?
#
loop_
_entity_poly.entity_id
_entity_poly.type
_entity_poly.pdbx_seq_one_letter_code
_entity_poly.pdbx_strand_id
1 'polypeptide(L)'
;MCLLSSCSDGGGSGSATAGASAKAAASAGSPYGGKAWPLPGTIQAEDFDTGGQNVGYYNPGNTNQGGQYRKTEGVGIEATSDTGAGYDVGWTTAGEWLNYTVNVAAAGNYSAQVRVASQGQGGTFHFNVDGVSATPQLTIPDTKGWQNWQTLSSNITLSAGQHVIQLHLDSVVNGGLAGNFNWFSIGNVSTVVDAGTIDGKHMFGYQGWFACNGDGSPLSAAGNGWRHWAPGATPNPQNVSVDMWPDMRDVPAGERCNTAFVMPDGSPATLYSAWNRSTVNRHFEWMKAYGLDGVFLQEFVVELAPGSADRRFRDGVTANVRAGAEANGRVWAVMYDISGEKSENIIPRIKDHWAALAADGSLASSRYLHQGGRPVISIWGMGFTGHNATPAQANELIDWFTKNAPDNQRAFVIGGVPSRWRTMGDDSLQDPAWADVYRRFDVISPWTVGRYGDEAGAQAWRRDVIAPDLAEAKRVGRRYMPVMFPGGRNLPRKGGRFWWTQFYEFKSAGNNIFYTAMFDEVDEGTAMYKVAPDKSLIPTEPPASTNRPPFITLDADGESLSSDFYLRLAREANRVLSGARTLESTRPISQ
;
A
#
# COMPACT_ATOMS: atom_id res chain seq x y z
N MET A 1 -31.88 75.09 -38.75
CA MET A 1 -33.28 75.56 -38.75
C MET A 1 -33.90 75.05 -37.46
N CYS A 2 -34.30 75.98 -36.58
CA CYS A 2 -35.25 75.92 -35.45
C CYS A 2 -35.78 74.54 -34.96
N LEU A 3 -36.08 74.27 -33.68
CA LEU A 3 -36.19 75.03 -32.42
C LEU A 3 -36.65 74.02 -31.33
N LEU A 4 -36.31 74.29 -30.05
CA LEU A 4 -37.06 74.03 -28.79
C LEU A 4 -37.40 72.57 -28.40
N SER A 5 -36.94 71.98 -27.28
CA SER A 5 -37.04 72.32 -25.84
C SER A 5 -38.42 72.08 -25.20
N SER A 6 -38.55 71.01 -24.40
CA SER A 6 -39.32 70.99 -23.13
C SER A 6 -39.07 69.73 -22.27
N CYS A 7 -38.54 69.99 -21.06
CA CYS A 7 -38.76 69.39 -19.71
C CYS A 7 -38.70 67.88 -19.40
N SER A 8 -38.31 67.63 -18.14
CA SER A 8 -37.93 66.40 -17.39
C SER A 8 -38.98 65.28 -17.37
N ASP A 9 -38.73 64.02 -16.98
CA ASP A 9 -37.81 63.41 -16.00
C ASP A 9 -37.47 61.96 -16.40
N GLY A 10 -36.37 61.43 -15.86
CA GLY A 10 -36.26 59.98 -15.62
C GLY A 10 -34.97 59.30 -16.07
N GLY A 11 -34.03 59.19 -15.14
CA GLY A 11 -33.35 57.92 -14.86
C GLY A 11 -32.15 57.51 -15.73
N GLY A 12 -31.02 57.31 -15.06
CA GLY A 12 -30.09 56.22 -15.39
C GLY A 12 -28.79 56.63 -16.07
N SER A 13 -27.88 57.17 -15.27
CA SER A 13 -26.42 57.21 -15.47
C SER A 13 -25.88 55.94 -16.15
N GLY A 14 -24.96 55.96 -17.11
CA GLY A 14 -23.92 56.94 -17.34
C GLY A 14 -22.61 56.52 -16.67
N SER A 15 -21.69 56.02 -17.49
CA SER A 15 -20.24 56.25 -17.41
C SER A 15 -19.33 55.28 -16.62
N ALA A 16 -18.46 54.64 -17.42
CA ALA A 16 -17.00 54.57 -17.30
C ALA A 16 -16.34 53.77 -16.15
N THR A 17 -15.64 52.72 -16.60
CA THR A 17 -14.29 52.28 -16.19
C THR A 17 -13.88 52.58 -14.74
N ALA A 18 -14.05 51.59 -13.87
CA ALA A 18 -13.36 51.48 -12.60
C ALA A 18 -12.52 50.19 -12.60
N GLY A 19 -11.30 50.31 -12.06
CA GLY A 19 -10.25 49.31 -12.12
C GLY A 19 -10.60 47.96 -11.52
N ALA A 20 -9.77 46.98 -11.87
CA ALA A 20 -9.73 45.67 -11.25
C ALA A 20 -9.83 45.80 -9.72
N SER A 21 -10.90 45.24 -9.16
CA SER A 21 -11.02 45.07 -7.72
C SER A 21 -9.97 44.05 -7.27
N ALA A 22 -8.87 44.56 -6.72
CA ALA A 22 -8.04 43.79 -5.83
C ALA A 22 -8.95 43.24 -4.73
N LYS A 23 -9.15 41.92 -4.73
CA LYS A 23 -9.71 41.19 -3.59
C LYS A 23 -8.78 41.53 -2.42
N ALA A 24 -9.30 42.22 -1.40
CA ALA A 24 -8.51 42.63 -0.25
C ALA A 24 -7.81 41.39 0.32
N ALA A 25 -6.48 41.33 0.17
CA ALA A 25 -5.68 40.44 0.96
C ALA A 25 -5.92 40.85 2.42
N ALA A 26 -6.44 39.92 3.24
CA ALA A 26 -6.31 40.06 4.68
C ALA A 26 -4.87 40.49 4.98
N SER A 27 -4.65 41.44 5.88
CA SER A 27 -3.31 41.88 6.24
C SER A 27 -2.52 40.66 6.69
N ALA A 28 -1.74 40.07 5.79
CA ALA A 28 -0.95 38.90 6.12
C ALA A 28 0.14 39.37 7.07
N GLY A 29 0.29 38.66 8.19
CA GLY A 29 1.44 38.83 9.06
C GLY A 29 2.76 38.69 8.29
N SER A 30 3.86 39.11 8.90
CA SER A 30 5.19 38.81 8.35
C SER A 30 5.69 37.46 8.87
N PRO A 31 6.39 36.66 8.06
CA PRO A 31 6.94 35.38 8.50
C PRO A 31 7.75 35.54 9.78
N TYR A 32 7.62 34.58 10.70
CA TYR A 32 8.52 34.52 11.85
C TYR A 32 9.99 34.49 11.40
N GLY A 33 10.85 35.27 12.08
CA GLY A 33 12.25 35.42 11.68
C GLY A 33 12.47 36.16 10.36
N GLY A 34 11.44 36.76 9.75
CA GLY A 34 11.54 37.56 8.54
C GLY A 34 11.70 36.77 7.23
N LYS A 35 11.60 35.44 7.27
CA LYS A 35 11.73 34.58 6.10
C LYS A 35 10.70 33.45 6.13
N ALA A 36 10.03 33.21 5.01
CA ALA A 36 9.11 32.10 4.85
C ALA A 36 9.80 30.75 5.13
N TRP A 37 9.12 29.86 5.86
CA TRP A 37 9.65 28.53 6.17
C TRP A 37 9.80 27.69 4.90
N PRO A 38 10.99 27.11 4.64
CA PRO A 38 11.17 26.26 3.47
C PRO A 38 10.39 24.95 3.66
N LEU A 39 9.58 24.58 2.67
CA LEU A 39 8.93 23.26 2.61
C LEU A 39 9.49 22.44 1.44
N PRO A 40 9.84 21.16 1.65
CA PRO A 40 9.64 20.36 2.88
C PRO A 40 10.47 20.80 4.09
N GLY A 41 9.87 20.72 5.29
CA GLY A 41 10.51 21.17 6.53
C GLY A 41 9.64 20.99 7.78
N THR A 42 10.24 21.25 8.94
CA THR A 42 9.57 21.26 10.25
C THR A 42 9.50 22.69 10.79
N ILE A 43 8.36 23.06 11.35
CA ILE A 43 8.04 24.38 11.89
C ILE A 43 7.58 24.19 13.33
N GLN A 44 8.17 24.95 14.27
CA GLN A 44 7.74 24.97 15.67
C GLN A 44 6.40 25.71 15.78
N ALA A 45 5.47 25.21 16.59
CA ALA A 45 4.14 25.78 16.71
C ALA A 45 4.16 27.18 17.34
N GLU A 46 5.12 27.44 18.22
CA GLU A 46 5.33 28.75 18.85
C GLU A 46 5.92 29.82 17.89
N ASP A 47 6.39 29.40 16.72
CA ASP A 47 7.00 30.26 15.70
C ASP A 47 6.01 30.67 14.58
N PHE A 48 4.77 30.98 14.98
CA PHE A 48 3.72 31.53 14.11
C PHE A 48 4.07 32.94 13.57
N ASP A 49 3.40 33.37 12.51
CA ASP A 49 3.66 34.66 11.88
C ASP A 49 3.49 35.85 12.86
N THR A 50 4.22 36.92 12.59
CA THR A 50 4.15 38.17 13.38
C THR A 50 2.97 39.03 12.95
N GLY A 51 2.60 40.02 13.77
CA GLY A 51 1.52 40.98 13.48
C GLY A 51 0.40 41.00 14.52
N GLY A 52 0.44 40.10 15.50
CA GLY A 52 -0.48 40.10 16.63
C GLY A 52 -1.83 39.45 16.34
N GLN A 53 -2.76 39.66 17.27
CA GLN A 53 -4.13 39.18 17.24
C GLN A 53 -4.87 39.60 15.95
N ASN A 54 -5.58 38.65 15.34
CA ASN A 54 -6.29 38.75 14.05
C ASN A 54 -5.38 38.90 12.81
N VAL A 55 -4.06 38.76 12.96
CA VAL A 55 -3.09 38.89 11.86
C VAL A 55 -2.20 37.65 11.78
N GLY A 56 -1.33 37.46 12.78
CA GLY A 56 -0.44 36.29 12.87
C GLY A 56 -1.10 35.11 13.58
N TYR A 57 -2.03 35.39 14.49
CA TYR A 57 -2.82 34.41 15.22
C TYR A 57 -4.17 35.00 15.65
N TYR A 58 -5.06 34.15 16.15
CA TYR A 58 -6.22 34.56 16.94
C TYR A 58 -6.35 33.64 18.14
N ASN A 59 -6.28 34.22 19.34
CA ASN A 59 -6.65 33.55 20.59
C ASN A 59 -7.82 34.32 21.22
N PRO A 60 -8.97 33.70 21.51
CA PRO A 60 -10.10 34.36 22.19
C PRO A 60 -9.72 35.06 23.50
N GLY A 61 -8.81 34.49 24.28
CA GLY A 61 -8.31 35.07 25.53
C GLY A 61 -7.17 36.07 25.35
N ASN A 62 -6.56 36.13 24.15
CA ASN A 62 -5.43 36.97 23.77
C ASN A 62 -4.38 37.13 24.89
N THR A 63 -3.99 36.03 25.52
CA THR A 63 -3.10 36.01 26.69
C THR A 63 -2.14 34.83 26.56
N ASN A 64 -0.84 35.08 26.75
CA ASN A 64 0.15 34.01 26.88
C ASN A 64 0.11 33.43 28.31
N GLN A 65 -0.78 32.45 28.52
CA GLN A 65 -1.02 31.86 29.84
C GLN A 65 0.19 31.12 30.42
N GLY A 66 1.02 30.49 29.57
CA GLY A 66 2.28 29.86 30.01
C GLY A 66 3.39 30.87 30.32
N GLY A 67 3.29 32.10 29.81
CA GLY A 67 4.19 33.21 30.13
C GLY A 67 5.63 33.03 29.64
N GLN A 68 5.88 32.02 28.80
CA GLN A 68 7.18 31.76 28.18
C GLN A 68 7.15 32.16 26.71
N TYR A 69 8.31 32.55 26.17
CA TYR A 69 8.57 32.86 24.74
C TYR A 69 7.55 33.79 24.04
N ARG A 70 8.02 34.76 23.26
CA ARG A 70 7.11 35.77 22.63
C ARG A 70 6.10 36.38 23.63
N LYS A 71 6.59 36.78 24.80
CA LYS A 71 5.77 37.20 25.97
C LYS A 71 4.84 38.41 25.73
N THR A 72 5.01 39.10 24.61
CA THR A 72 4.16 40.22 24.18
C THR A 72 2.99 39.79 23.31
N GLU A 73 2.98 38.54 22.85
CA GLU A 73 1.91 37.95 22.06
C GLU A 73 0.88 37.26 22.97
N GLY A 74 -0.32 37.07 22.46
CA GLY A 74 -1.45 36.48 23.18
C GLY A 74 -1.64 34.98 22.95
N VAL A 75 -0.61 34.23 22.59
CA VAL A 75 -0.66 32.76 22.41
C VAL A 75 -0.07 32.08 23.64
N GLY A 76 -0.75 31.06 24.19
CA GLY A 76 -0.28 30.34 25.37
C GLY A 76 0.95 29.49 25.04
N ILE A 77 2.12 29.86 25.58
CA ILE A 77 3.38 29.17 25.31
C ILE A 77 4.07 28.79 26.63
N GLU A 78 4.46 27.53 26.75
CA GLU A 78 5.24 26.99 27.87
C GLU A 78 6.49 26.25 27.39
N ALA A 79 7.37 25.86 28.31
CA ALA A 79 8.52 25.03 27.99
C ALA A 79 8.09 23.57 27.80
N THR A 80 8.57 22.93 26.73
CA THR A 80 8.23 21.53 26.43
C THR A 80 9.23 20.55 27.04
N SER A 81 8.74 19.39 27.48
CA SER A 81 9.58 18.24 27.85
C SER A 81 9.72 17.20 26.73
N ASP A 82 9.26 17.50 25.51
CA ASP A 82 9.47 16.61 24.37
C ASP A 82 10.96 16.48 23.99
N THR A 83 11.25 15.52 23.11
CA THR A 83 12.60 15.35 22.56
C THR A 83 13.01 16.58 21.77
N GLY A 84 14.14 17.19 22.15
CA GLY A 84 14.63 18.45 21.58
C GLY A 84 14.50 19.66 22.51
N ALA A 85 13.70 19.55 23.58
CA ALA A 85 13.31 20.66 24.44
C ALA A 85 12.77 21.86 23.63
N GLY A 86 12.74 23.06 24.22
CA GLY A 86 12.20 24.26 23.56
C GLY A 86 10.88 24.69 24.19
N TYR A 87 9.92 25.07 23.36
CA TYR A 87 8.60 25.50 23.79
C TYR A 87 7.50 24.70 23.08
N ASP A 88 6.28 24.80 23.58
CA ASP A 88 5.09 24.33 22.89
C ASP A 88 3.93 25.29 23.10
N VAL A 89 2.94 25.22 22.21
CA VAL A 89 1.68 25.97 22.32
C VAL A 89 0.68 25.15 23.11
N GLY A 90 0.17 25.72 24.20
CA GLY A 90 -0.83 25.13 25.09
C GLY A 90 -1.96 26.09 25.41
N TRP A 91 -2.84 25.70 26.35
CA TRP A 91 -4.05 26.46 26.71
C TRP A 91 -4.96 26.79 25.53
N THR A 92 -4.92 25.90 24.53
CA THR A 92 -5.60 26.14 23.27
C THR A 92 -7.11 25.93 23.36
N THR A 93 -7.87 26.76 22.66
CA THR A 93 -9.35 26.76 22.72
C THR A 93 -10.00 26.60 21.34
N ALA A 94 -11.29 26.26 21.32
CA ALA A 94 -12.03 26.14 20.06
C ALA A 94 -12.10 27.52 19.35
N GLY A 95 -11.80 27.53 18.06
CA GLY A 95 -11.75 28.72 17.21
C GLY A 95 -10.41 29.45 17.20
N GLU A 96 -9.44 29.05 18.03
CA GLU A 96 -8.07 29.59 17.98
C GLU A 96 -7.33 29.13 16.72
N TRP A 97 -6.50 30.01 16.16
CA TRP A 97 -5.69 29.70 14.99
C TRP A 97 -4.34 30.40 14.97
N LEU A 98 -3.37 29.77 14.30
CA LEU A 98 -2.00 30.25 14.12
C LEU A 98 -1.63 30.21 12.63
N ASN A 99 -1.13 31.31 12.07
CA ASN A 99 -0.68 31.38 10.67
C ASN A 99 0.83 31.15 10.56
N TYR A 100 1.27 30.53 9.47
CA TYR A 100 2.67 30.27 9.15
C TYR A 100 2.90 30.53 7.67
N THR A 101 3.75 31.50 7.36
CA THR A 101 4.15 31.80 6.00
C THR A 101 5.25 30.83 5.57
N VAL A 102 4.99 30.08 4.50
CA VAL A 102 5.86 29.01 4.00
C VAL A 102 6.23 29.25 2.54
N ASN A 103 7.33 28.66 2.07
CA ASN A 103 7.73 28.62 0.67
C ASN A 103 7.96 27.17 0.23
N VAL A 104 7.07 26.68 -0.63
CA VAL A 104 7.03 25.31 -1.11
C VAL A 104 7.92 25.16 -2.34
N ALA A 105 8.92 24.28 -2.25
CA ALA A 105 9.91 24.11 -3.30
C ALA A 105 9.32 23.56 -4.62
N ALA A 106 8.33 22.67 -4.54
CA ALA A 106 7.68 22.05 -5.70
C ALA A 106 6.19 21.78 -5.45
N ALA A 107 5.37 21.82 -6.48
CA ALA A 107 3.97 21.43 -6.35
C ALA A 107 3.87 19.92 -6.10
N GLY A 108 3.01 19.49 -5.18
CA GLY A 108 2.87 18.08 -4.86
C GLY A 108 1.94 17.79 -3.68
N ASN A 109 1.76 16.49 -3.41
CA ASN A 109 1.13 16.02 -2.19
C ASN A 109 2.22 15.73 -1.15
N TYR A 110 2.03 16.27 0.04
CA TYR A 110 2.94 16.18 1.17
C TYR A 110 2.27 15.47 2.33
N SER A 111 3.08 14.95 3.25
CA SER A 111 2.60 14.47 4.55
C SER A 111 2.74 15.60 5.56
N ALA A 112 1.62 16.03 6.13
CA ALA A 112 1.56 16.91 7.28
C ALA A 112 1.57 16.05 8.56
N GLN A 113 2.64 16.15 9.33
CA GLN A 113 2.77 15.52 10.64
C GLN A 113 2.66 16.58 11.74
N VAL A 114 1.94 16.28 12.82
CA VAL A 114 1.74 17.23 13.93
C VAL A 114 2.02 16.54 15.25
N ARG A 115 2.88 17.15 16.07
CA ARG A 115 3.27 16.65 17.38
C ARG A 115 2.36 17.24 18.45
N VAL A 116 1.51 16.40 19.02
CA VAL A 116 0.43 16.81 19.91
C VAL A 116 0.48 16.09 21.26
N ALA A 117 -0.07 16.71 22.29
CA ALA A 117 -0.27 16.13 23.62
C ALA A 117 -1.62 16.56 24.21
N SER A 118 -2.23 15.69 25.02
CA SER A 118 -3.47 15.97 25.75
C SER A 118 -3.60 15.07 26.98
N GLN A 119 -4.15 15.64 28.07
CA GLN A 119 -4.59 14.86 29.22
C GLN A 119 -6.09 14.56 29.10
N GLY A 120 -6.42 13.33 28.70
CA GLY A 120 -7.78 12.98 28.29
C GLY A 120 -7.98 13.20 26.79
N GLN A 121 -9.16 12.82 26.29
CA GLN A 121 -9.52 12.99 24.88
C GLN A 121 -9.46 14.48 24.50
N GLY A 122 -8.56 14.82 23.60
CA GLY A 122 -8.40 16.19 23.11
C GLY A 122 -9.48 16.57 22.09
N GLY A 123 -9.39 17.82 21.64
CA GLY A 123 -10.23 18.41 20.61
C GLY A 123 -9.90 17.95 19.18
N THR A 124 -10.40 18.70 18.21
CA THR A 124 -10.11 18.49 16.79
C THR A 124 -9.46 19.73 16.17
N PHE A 125 -8.65 19.54 15.13
CA PHE A 125 -8.02 20.62 14.37
C PHE A 125 -7.87 20.26 12.89
N HIS A 126 -7.60 21.24 12.04
CA HIS A 126 -7.21 21.05 10.65
C HIS A 126 -6.23 22.13 10.19
N PHE A 127 -5.68 21.97 8.99
CA PHE A 127 -4.92 23.01 8.31
C PHE A 127 -5.72 23.67 7.20
N ASN A 128 -5.65 25.00 7.11
CA ASN A 128 -6.00 25.75 5.90
C ASN A 128 -4.72 26.13 5.13
N VAL A 129 -4.83 26.21 3.80
CA VAL A 129 -3.82 26.81 2.90
C VAL A 129 -4.50 27.97 2.20
N ASP A 130 -3.94 29.17 2.36
CA ASP A 130 -4.47 30.42 1.79
C ASP A 130 -5.98 30.64 2.08
N GLY A 131 -6.39 30.28 3.31
CA GLY A 131 -7.76 30.42 3.79
C GLY A 131 -8.74 29.32 3.35
N VAL A 132 -8.26 28.27 2.69
CA VAL A 132 -9.08 27.13 2.26
C VAL A 132 -8.65 25.86 3.02
N SER A 133 -9.62 25.08 3.49
CA SER A 133 -9.35 23.80 4.18
C SER A 133 -8.55 22.86 3.30
N ALA A 134 -7.40 22.42 3.83
CA ALA A 134 -6.40 21.64 3.10
C ALA A 134 -6.19 20.23 3.67
N THR A 135 -6.72 19.95 4.86
CA THR A 135 -6.72 18.62 5.49
C THR A 135 -8.10 18.29 6.05
N PRO A 136 -8.47 17.00 6.22
CA PRO A 136 -9.60 16.63 7.08
C PRO A 136 -9.35 17.09 8.53
N GLN A 137 -10.41 17.09 9.34
CA GLN A 137 -10.29 17.25 10.78
C GLN A 137 -9.54 16.07 11.39
N LEU A 138 -8.54 16.37 12.21
CA LEU A 138 -7.73 15.43 12.96
C LEU A 138 -8.13 15.51 14.44
N THR A 139 -8.33 14.34 15.04
CA THR A 139 -8.67 14.22 16.47
C THR A 139 -7.40 14.03 17.29
N ILE A 140 -7.24 14.84 18.33
CA ILE A 140 -6.12 14.72 19.27
C ILE A 140 -6.42 13.59 20.25
N PRO A 141 -5.63 12.49 20.28
CA PRO A 141 -5.88 11.38 21.18
C PRO A 141 -5.54 11.74 22.63
N ASP A 142 -6.04 10.95 23.57
CA ASP A 142 -5.56 10.99 24.96
C ASP A 142 -4.14 10.43 25.07
N THR A 143 -3.15 11.33 25.10
CA THR A 143 -1.73 10.97 25.24
C THR A 143 -1.32 10.73 26.70
N LYS A 144 -2.27 10.79 27.64
CA LYS A 144 -2.08 10.54 29.07
C LYS A 144 -1.27 11.62 29.80
N GLY A 145 -1.20 12.83 29.26
CA GLY A 145 -0.56 13.98 29.92
C GLY A 145 -0.25 15.12 28.95
N TRP A 146 -0.23 16.36 29.46
CA TRP A 146 0.02 17.57 28.66
C TRP A 146 1.41 17.63 28.03
N GLN A 147 2.34 16.81 28.52
CA GLN A 147 3.72 16.74 28.04
C GLN A 147 4.10 15.31 27.60
N ASN A 148 3.09 14.46 27.37
CA ASN A 148 3.26 13.16 26.75
C ASN A 148 2.87 13.27 25.29
N TRP A 149 3.81 13.02 24.38
CA TRP A 149 3.68 13.47 23.00
C TRP A 149 3.45 12.32 22.01
N GLN A 150 2.51 12.53 21.07
CA GLN A 150 2.25 11.65 19.93
C GLN A 150 2.28 12.44 18.62
N THR A 151 2.57 11.76 17.51
CA THR A 151 2.59 12.39 16.18
C THR A 151 1.41 11.90 15.37
N LEU A 152 0.55 12.83 14.95
CA LEU A 152 -0.54 12.58 14.01
C LEU A 152 -0.07 12.87 12.59
N SER A 153 -0.68 12.24 11.59
CA SER A 153 -0.33 12.42 10.18
C SER A 153 -1.57 12.63 9.32
N SER A 154 -1.46 13.49 8.31
CA SER A 154 -2.46 13.73 7.27
C SER A 154 -1.76 14.04 5.94
N ASN A 155 -2.53 14.02 4.85
CA ASN A 155 -2.05 14.47 3.54
C ASN A 155 -2.42 15.94 3.33
N ILE A 156 -1.52 16.71 2.72
CA ILE A 156 -1.74 18.11 2.34
C ILE A 156 -1.22 18.35 0.92
N THR A 157 -2.05 18.87 0.03
CA THR A 157 -1.63 19.20 -1.35
C THR A 157 -1.26 20.67 -1.43
N LEU A 158 -0.07 20.97 -1.96
CA LEU A 158 0.47 22.32 -2.05
C LEU A 158 0.96 22.59 -3.49
N SER A 159 0.72 23.80 -3.99
CA SER A 159 1.41 24.31 -5.18
C SER A 159 2.82 24.78 -4.83
N ALA A 160 3.68 24.96 -5.84
CA ALA A 160 4.99 25.56 -5.64
C ALA A 160 4.84 27.07 -5.37
N GLY A 161 5.72 27.60 -4.52
CA GLY A 161 5.76 29.03 -4.17
C GLY A 161 5.32 29.32 -2.74
N GLN A 162 5.04 30.59 -2.48
CA GLN A 162 4.73 31.08 -1.14
C GLN A 162 3.24 30.86 -0.80
N HIS A 163 2.98 30.37 0.41
CA HIS A 163 1.64 30.09 0.93
C HIS A 163 1.54 30.51 2.40
N VAL A 164 0.31 30.75 2.88
CA VAL A 164 0.03 30.84 4.32
C VAL A 164 -0.68 29.57 4.74
N ILE A 165 -0.05 28.82 5.64
CA ILE A 165 -0.64 27.65 6.29
C ILE A 165 -1.20 28.08 7.63
N GLN A 166 -2.46 27.76 7.91
CA GLN A 166 -3.09 28.07 9.18
C GLN A 166 -3.42 26.78 9.92
N LEU A 167 -2.88 26.62 11.14
CA LEU A 167 -3.36 25.62 12.09
C LEU A 167 -4.63 26.15 12.75
N HIS A 168 -5.78 25.51 12.50
CA HIS A 168 -7.07 25.94 13.03
C HIS A 168 -7.63 24.91 14.01
N LEU A 169 -8.02 25.36 15.20
CA LEU A 169 -8.58 24.50 16.25
C LEU A 169 -10.10 24.52 16.20
N ASP A 170 -10.70 23.39 15.90
CA ASP A 170 -12.12 23.30 15.56
C ASP A 170 -13.01 23.09 16.77
N SER A 171 -12.58 22.27 17.72
CA SER A 171 -13.41 21.88 18.85
C SER A 171 -12.59 21.58 20.09
N VAL A 172 -13.26 21.57 21.23
CA VAL A 172 -12.76 21.07 22.52
C VAL A 172 -13.77 20.07 23.08
N VAL A 173 -13.29 19.15 23.92
CA VAL A 173 -14.15 18.17 24.58
C VAL A 173 -14.49 18.65 25.99
N ASN A 174 -15.78 18.62 26.36
CA ASN A 174 -16.29 18.97 27.69
C ASN A 174 -15.88 20.38 28.21
N GLY A 175 -15.71 21.35 27.31
CA GLY A 175 -15.27 22.70 27.69
C GLY A 175 -13.83 22.79 28.18
N GLY A 176 -13.01 21.75 27.95
CA GLY A 176 -11.58 21.73 28.22
C GLY A 176 -10.76 22.46 27.16
N LEU A 177 -9.48 22.10 27.06
CA LEU A 177 -8.55 22.60 26.06
C LEU A 177 -8.53 21.68 24.82
N ALA A 178 -8.11 22.18 23.67
CA ALA A 178 -8.00 21.35 22.47
C ALA A 178 -6.82 20.37 22.59
N GLY A 179 -5.64 20.86 22.97
CA GLY A 179 -4.41 20.09 23.17
C GLY A 179 -3.16 20.98 23.15
N ASN A 180 -2.01 20.42 23.50
CA ASN A 180 -0.72 21.06 23.28
C ASN A 180 -0.16 20.68 21.91
N PHE A 181 0.55 21.61 21.27
CA PHE A 181 1.17 21.47 19.95
C PHE A 181 2.63 21.91 20.03
N ASN A 182 3.55 21.00 19.72
CA ASN A 182 5.00 21.29 19.75
C ASN A 182 5.47 21.77 18.37
N TRP A 183 5.41 20.91 17.36
CA TRP A 183 5.78 21.24 15.99
C TRP A 183 4.83 20.60 14.99
N PHE A 184 4.84 21.12 13.76
CA PHE A 184 4.33 20.39 12.61
C PHE A 184 5.39 20.32 11.52
N SER A 185 5.38 19.23 10.76
CA SER A 185 6.29 18.98 9.66
C SER A 185 5.50 18.75 8.40
N ILE A 186 5.86 19.44 7.33
CA ILE A 186 5.33 19.17 6.00
C ILE A 186 6.48 18.56 5.21
N GLY A 187 6.48 17.23 5.18
CA GLY A 187 7.49 16.42 4.53
C GLY A 187 6.98 15.87 3.20
N ASN A 188 7.89 15.42 2.35
CA ASN A 188 7.50 14.51 1.28
C ASN A 188 6.75 13.32 1.91
N VAL A 189 5.68 12.84 1.27
CA VAL A 189 5.03 11.60 1.70
C VAL A 189 6.11 10.53 1.78
N SER A 190 6.26 9.90 2.96
CA SER A 190 7.21 8.80 3.12
C SER A 190 6.91 7.78 2.04
N THR A 191 7.87 7.55 1.15
CA THR A 191 7.73 6.45 0.19
C THR A 191 7.83 5.13 0.93
N VAL A 192 8.51 5.07 2.07
CA VAL A 192 8.72 3.87 2.87
C VAL A 192 7.39 3.42 3.50
N VAL A 193 7.01 2.18 3.23
CA VAL A 193 5.76 1.56 3.68
C VAL A 193 5.87 1.17 5.14
N ASP A 194 4.87 1.45 5.97
CA ASP A 194 4.90 1.02 7.38
C ASP A 194 4.97 -0.52 7.47
N ALA A 195 5.97 -1.06 8.17
CA ALA A 195 6.14 -2.49 8.37
C ALA A 195 5.48 -2.99 9.66
N GLY A 196 4.96 -2.12 10.53
CA GLY A 196 4.43 -2.47 11.85
C GLY A 196 2.97 -2.95 11.87
N THR A 197 2.26 -2.82 10.76
CA THR A 197 0.88 -3.26 10.61
C THR A 197 0.60 -3.80 9.21
N ILE A 198 -0.37 -4.70 9.04
CA ILE A 198 -0.94 -5.08 7.74
C ILE A 198 -2.18 -4.23 7.38
N ASP A 199 -2.73 -3.49 8.34
CA ASP A 199 -3.93 -2.68 8.12
C ASP A 199 -3.66 -1.58 7.08
N GLY A 200 -4.60 -1.40 6.14
CA GLY A 200 -4.49 -0.39 5.09
C GLY A 200 -3.58 -0.77 3.91
N LYS A 201 -3.17 -2.04 3.79
CA LYS A 201 -2.22 -2.48 2.76
C LYS A 201 -2.85 -3.27 1.63
N HIS A 202 -2.24 -3.13 0.47
CA HIS A 202 -2.43 -3.99 -0.69
C HIS A 202 -1.15 -4.79 -0.96
N MET A 203 -1.20 -6.07 -0.61
CA MET A 203 -0.11 -7.02 -0.79
C MET A 203 -0.30 -7.84 -2.06
N PHE A 204 0.79 -8.26 -2.69
CA PHE A 204 0.76 -9.12 -3.86
C PHE A 204 1.41 -10.46 -3.57
N GLY A 205 0.90 -11.54 -4.18
CA GLY A 205 1.63 -12.80 -4.21
C GLY A 205 2.87 -12.66 -5.07
N TYR A 206 3.99 -13.22 -4.63
CA TYR A 206 5.25 -13.21 -5.35
C TYR A 206 5.82 -14.62 -5.35
N GLN A 207 5.87 -15.23 -6.52
CA GLN A 207 6.29 -16.62 -6.68
C GLN A 207 7.80 -16.77 -6.52
N GLY A 208 8.58 -15.93 -7.21
CA GLY A 208 10.04 -15.96 -7.12
C GLY A 208 10.67 -17.30 -7.55
N TRP A 209 9.95 -18.15 -8.26
CA TRP A 209 10.38 -19.52 -8.60
C TRP A 209 11.04 -19.65 -9.97
N PHE A 210 11.08 -18.58 -10.75
CA PHE A 210 11.63 -18.61 -12.10
C PHE A 210 13.16 -18.71 -12.06
N ALA A 211 13.73 -19.73 -12.68
CA ALA A 211 15.18 -19.96 -12.70
C ALA A 211 15.65 -20.30 -14.12
N CYS A 212 16.93 -20.09 -14.42
CA CYS A 212 17.48 -20.34 -15.74
C CYS A 212 18.82 -21.10 -15.69
N ASN A 213 19.17 -21.76 -16.79
CA ASN A 213 20.48 -22.39 -16.90
C ASN A 213 21.61 -21.36 -16.82
N GLY A 214 22.64 -21.64 -16.02
CA GLY A 214 23.81 -20.78 -15.90
C GLY A 214 23.61 -19.54 -15.02
N ASP A 215 22.50 -19.42 -14.29
CA ASP A 215 22.27 -18.33 -13.33
C ASP A 215 23.13 -18.43 -12.05
N GLY A 216 23.91 -19.50 -11.90
CA GLY A 216 24.73 -19.75 -10.71
C GLY A 216 23.94 -20.27 -9.52
N SER A 217 22.67 -20.63 -9.70
CA SER A 217 21.83 -21.17 -8.64
C SER A 217 22.12 -22.66 -8.36
N PRO A 218 21.73 -23.16 -7.17
CA PRO A 218 21.79 -24.58 -6.86
C PRO A 218 21.03 -25.48 -7.84
N LEU A 219 20.02 -24.95 -8.54
CA LEU A 219 19.26 -25.69 -9.56
C LEU A 219 20.07 -25.87 -10.85
N SER A 220 20.84 -24.85 -11.23
CA SER A 220 21.75 -24.94 -12.38
C SER A 220 22.90 -25.92 -12.15
N ALA A 221 23.33 -26.10 -10.90
CA ALA A 221 24.34 -27.11 -10.56
C ALA A 221 23.76 -28.54 -10.55
N ALA A 222 22.45 -28.69 -10.30
CA ALA A 222 21.77 -29.98 -10.19
C ALA A 222 21.19 -30.50 -11.53
N GLY A 223 21.20 -29.69 -12.60
CA GLY A 223 20.61 -30.04 -13.89
C GLY A 223 20.63 -28.86 -14.86
N ASN A 224 19.66 -28.79 -15.79
CA ASN A 224 19.60 -27.72 -16.79
C ASN A 224 19.16 -26.34 -16.23
N GLY A 225 18.99 -26.19 -14.91
CA GLY A 225 18.71 -24.90 -14.24
C GLY A 225 17.37 -24.21 -14.53
N TRP A 226 16.70 -24.53 -15.65
CA TRP A 226 15.40 -23.95 -16.02
C TRP A 226 14.26 -24.49 -15.16
N ARG A 227 13.56 -23.57 -14.49
CA ARG A 227 12.41 -23.83 -13.63
C ARG A 227 11.27 -22.86 -13.95
N HIS A 228 10.04 -23.35 -13.98
CA HIS A 228 8.78 -22.64 -14.32
C HIS A 228 8.70 -21.96 -15.70
N TRP A 229 9.80 -21.61 -16.35
CA TRP A 229 9.83 -21.17 -17.75
C TRP A 229 9.62 -22.32 -18.74
N ALA A 230 10.38 -23.40 -18.53
CA ALA A 230 10.32 -24.67 -19.24
C ALA A 230 11.09 -25.70 -18.38
N PRO A 231 10.41 -26.52 -17.55
CA PRO A 231 11.08 -27.36 -16.57
C PRO A 231 12.13 -28.29 -17.19
N GLY A 232 13.39 -28.15 -16.77
CA GLY A 232 14.50 -29.04 -17.16
C GLY A 232 15.03 -28.87 -18.59
N ALA A 233 14.55 -27.89 -19.36
CA ALA A 233 14.93 -27.68 -20.75
C ALA A 233 15.06 -26.19 -21.10
N THR A 234 15.91 -25.84 -22.06
CA THR A 234 15.92 -24.47 -22.59
C THR A 234 14.54 -24.15 -23.20
N PRO A 235 13.89 -23.02 -22.84
CA PRO A 235 12.59 -22.67 -23.35
C PRO A 235 12.57 -22.57 -24.88
N ASN A 236 11.60 -23.24 -25.48
CA ASN A 236 11.31 -23.29 -26.91
C ASN A 236 9.79 -23.50 -27.12
N PRO A 237 9.29 -23.44 -28.38
CA PRO A 237 7.87 -23.59 -28.64
C PRO A 237 7.26 -24.88 -28.08
N GLN A 238 8.03 -25.97 -28.00
CA GLN A 238 7.53 -27.29 -27.60
C GLN A 238 7.37 -27.46 -26.08
N ASN A 239 8.15 -26.74 -25.27
CA ASN A 239 8.25 -27.00 -23.83
C ASN A 239 7.94 -25.80 -22.92
N VAL A 240 7.73 -24.61 -23.49
CA VAL A 240 7.46 -23.40 -22.70
C VAL A 240 6.23 -23.59 -21.82
N SER A 241 6.35 -23.20 -20.56
CA SER A 241 5.33 -23.38 -19.54
C SER A 241 4.71 -22.07 -19.04
N VAL A 242 4.82 -20.99 -19.82
CA VAL A 242 4.24 -19.69 -19.47
C VAL A 242 3.15 -19.23 -20.43
N ASP A 243 2.21 -18.43 -19.90
CA ASP A 243 1.10 -17.88 -20.66
C ASP A 243 1.36 -16.43 -21.09
N MET A 244 2.25 -15.72 -20.39
CA MET A 244 2.63 -14.35 -20.68
C MET A 244 4.15 -14.23 -20.85
N TRP A 245 4.59 -13.30 -21.69
CA TRP A 245 6.00 -12.95 -21.80
C TRP A 245 6.31 -11.67 -21.00
N PRO A 246 7.32 -11.66 -20.11
CA PRO A 246 7.72 -10.46 -19.39
C PRO A 246 8.27 -9.38 -20.36
N ASP A 247 8.05 -8.11 -20.04
CA ASP A 247 8.68 -7.02 -20.79
C ASP A 247 10.14 -6.86 -20.32
N MET A 248 11.07 -7.33 -21.16
CA MET A 248 12.49 -7.39 -20.83
C MET A 248 13.27 -6.11 -21.15
N ARG A 249 12.61 -5.05 -21.65
CA ARG A 249 13.28 -3.81 -22.07
C ARG A 249 14.03 -3.14 -20.92
N ASP A 250 13.47 -3.17 -19.71
CA ASP A 250 14.07 -2.59 -18.50
C ASP A 250 15.06 -3.52 -17.79
N VAL A 251 15.22 -4.77 -18.25
CA VAL A 251 16.11 -5.76 -17.64
C VAL A 251 17.48 -5.67 -18.32
N PRO A 252 18.58 -5.36 -17.63
CA PRO A 252 19.92 -5.28 -18.23
C PRO A 252 20.42 -6.63 -18.76
N ALA A 253 21.34 -6.60 -19.73
CA ALA A 253 21.89 -7.82 -20.35
C ALA A 253 22.49 -8.83 -19.36
N GLY A 254 23.13 -8.35 -18.27
CA GLY A 254 23.70 -9.21 -17.22
C GLY A 254 22.66 -9.96 -16.36
N GLU A 255 21.39 -9.72 -16.58
CA GLU A 255 20.27 -10.34 -15.84
C GLU A 255 19.38 -11.19 -16.74
N ARG A 256 19.71 -11.25 -18.03
CA ARG A 256 18.96 -11.95 -19.05
C ARG A 256 19.52 -13.35 -19.26
N CYS A 257 18.63 -14.31 -19.38
CA CYS A 257 18.92 -15.69 -19.76
C CYS A 257 18.40 -15.92 -21.18
N ASN A 258 19.27 -16.40 -22.07
CA ASN A 258 18.90 -16.66 -23.46
C ASN A 258 17.99 -17.88 -23.57
N THR A 259 16.96 -17.79 -24.42
CA THR A 259 16.08 -18.91 -24.76
C THR A 259 16.38 -19.40 -26.19
N ALA A 260 15.66 -20.42 -26.66
CA ALA A 260 15.70 -20.82 -28.07
C ALA A 260 14.70 -20.03 -28.95
N PHE A 261 13.91 -19.14 -28.34
CA PHE A 261 12.96 -18.28 -29.05
C PHE A 261 13.67 -17.07 -29.70
N VAL A 262 13.01 -16.51 -30.71
CA VAL A 262 13.44 -15.32 -31.43
C VAL A 262 12.35 -14.25 -31.35
N MET A 263 12.76 -13.00 -31.16
CA MET A 263 11.89 -11.82 -31.16
C MET A 263 11.55 -11.39 -32.59
N PRO A 264 10.51 -10.57 -32.81
CA PRO A 264 10.13 -10.12 -34.16
C PRO A 264 11.21 -9.34 -34.91
N ASP A 265 12.16 -8.72 -34.20
CA ASP A 265 13.32 -8.03 -34.77
C ASP A 265 14.51 -8.94 -35.12
N GLY A 266 14.37 -10.25 -34.90
CA GLY A 266 15.41 -11.26 -35.14
C GLY A 266 16.39 -11.45 -33.98
N SER A 267 16.28 -10.69 -32.89
CA SER A 267 17.13 -10.87 -31.72
C SER A 267 16.71 -12.09 -30.89
N PRO A 268 17.62 -12.71 -30.11
CA PRO A 268 17.26 -13.79 -29.20
C PRO A 268 16.26 -13.30 -28.14
N ALA A 269 15.17 -14.06 -27.94
CA ALA A 269 14.26 -13.76 -26.84
C ALA A 269 14.90 -14.20 -25.51
N THR A 270 14.77 -13.35 -24.49
CA THR A 270 15.41 -13.57 -23.18
C THR A 270 14.38 -13.62 -22.07
N LEU A 271 14.73 -14.30 -20.97
CA LEU A 271 13.98 -14.35 -19.71
C LEU A 271 14.90 -13.95 -18.55
N TYR A 272 14.42 -14.04 -17.30
CA TYR A 272 15.22 -13.74 -16.10
C TYR A 272 15.24 -14.92 -15.11
N SER A 273 16.09 -14.82 -14.09
CA SER A 273 16.07 -15.71 -12.92
C SER A 273 15.83 -14.92 -11.64
N ALA A 274 14.94 -15.39 -10.78
CA ALA A 274 14.71 -14.85 -9.44
C ALA A 274 15.88 -15.11 -8.47
N TRP A 275 16.80 -16.02 -8.84
CA TRP A 275 18.09 -16.16 -8.17
C TRP A 275 18.98 -14.93 -8.33
N ASN A 276 18.81 -14.19 -9.43
CA ASN A 276 19.56 -12.96 -9.66
C ASN A 276 19.05 -11.84 -8.75
N ARG A 277 19.90 -11.40 -7.81
CA ARG A 277 19.57 -10.35 -6.84
C ARG A 277 19.14 -9.04 -7.49
N SER A 278 19.79 -8.65 -8.59
CA SER A 278 19.47 -7.39 -9.29
C SER A 278 18.08 -7.45 -9.92
N THR A 279 17.65 -8.64 -10.36
CA THR A 279 16.33 -8.84 -10.96
C THR A 279 15.24 -8.66 -9.92
N VAL A 280 15.38 -9.33 -8.77
CA VAL A 280 14.44 -9.17 -7.66
C VAL A 280 14.43 -7.73 -7.16
N ASN A 281 15.61 -7.09 -6.99
CA ASN A 281 15.66 -5.69 -6.59
C ASN A 281 14.90 -4.77 -7.56
N ARG A 282 14.95 -5.02 -8.87
CA ARG A 282 14.19 -4.23 -9.86
C ARG A 282 12.68 -4.38 -9.72
N HIS A 283 12.20 -5.57 -9.40
CA HIS A 283 10.78 -5.75 -9.07
C HIS A 283 10.38 -4.84 -7.89
N PHE A 284 11.24 -4.72 -6.88
CA PHE A 284 11.04 -3.80 -5.76
C PHE A 284 11.22 -2.32 -6.12
N GLU A 285 12.11 -1.98 -7.05
CA GLU A 285 12.23 -0.62 -7.62
C GLU A 285 10.94 -0.22 -8.35
N TRP A 286 10.35 -1.13 -9.12
CA TRP A 286 9.04 -0.91 -9.72
C TRP A 286 7.97 -0.72 -8.63
N MET A 287 7.90 -1.60 -7.64
CA MET A 287 6.93 -1.43 -6.54
C MET A 287 7.07 -0.07 -5.87
N LYS A 288 8.30 0.40 -5.60
CA LYS A 288 8.54 1.74 -5.07
C LYS A 288 8.09 2.85 -6.03
N ALA A 289 8.47 2.76 -7.30
CA ALA A 289 8.15 3.77 -8.32
C ALA A 289 6.63 3.93 -8.52
N TYR A 290 5.88 2.84 -8.42
CA TYR A 290 4.43 2.82 -8.56
C TYR A 290 3.69 2.85 -7.21
N GLY A 291 4.38 3.01 -6.07
CA GLY A 291 3.74 3.16 -4.76
C GLY A 291 3.00 1.90 -4.26
N LEU A 292 3.45 0.71 -4.66
CA LEU A 292 2.96 -0.56 -4.13
C LEU A 292 3.55 -0.81 -2.73
N ASP A 293 2.81 -1.53 -1.89
CA ASP A 293 3.20 -1.75 -0.49
C ASP A 293 4.28 -2.82 -0.36
N GLY A 294 4.07 -3.97 -1.00
CA GLY A 294 4.94 -5.12 -0.81
C GLY A 294 4.34 -6.44 -1.25
N VAL A 295 4.99 -7.53 -0.85
CA VAL A 295 4.66 -8.89 -1.31
C VAL A 295 4.55 -9.92 -0.20
N PHE A 296 3.74 -10.95 -0.43
CA PHE A 296 3.92 -12.24 0.22
C PHE A 296 4.77 -13.11 -0.69
N LEU A 297 5.99 -13.46 -0.25
CA LEU A 297 6.82 -14.45 -0.92
C LEU A 297 6.22 -15.82 -0.67
N GLN A 298 5.77 -16.49 -1.73
CA GLN A 298 5.13 -17.79 -1.65
C GLN A 298 6.19 -18.89 -1.61
N GLU A 299 6.18 -19.68 -0.55
CA GLU A 299 7.09 -20.79 -0.28
C GLU A 299 6.30 -22.10 -0.30
N PHE A 300 6.45 -22.87 -1.38
CA PHE A 300 5.80 -24.17 -1.50
C PHE A 300 6.49 -25.17 -0.59
N VAL A 301 5.75 -25.74 0.36
CA VAL A 301 6.33 -26.59 1.41
C VAL A 301 7.03 -27.83 0.83
N VAL A 302 6.56 -28.32 -0.31
CA VAL A 302 7.19 -29.43 -1.04
C VAL A 302 8.64 -29.13 -1.46
N GLU A 303 8.97 -27.85 -1.65
CA GLU A 303 10.30 -27.35 -2.05
C GLU A 303 11.24 -27.14 -0.86
N LEU A 304 10.71 -27.15 0.37
CA LEU A 304 11.43 -26.78 1.59
C LEU A 304 12.14 -27.94 2.29
N ALA A 305 12.24 -29.10 1.64
CA ALA A 305 12.98 -30.24 2.16
C ALA A 305 14.41 -29.84 2.59
N PRO A 306 14.80 -30.02 3.87
CA PRO A 306 16.11 -29.58 4.34
C PRO A 306 17.26 -30.15 3.52
N GLY A 307 18.21 -29.29 3.14
CA GLY A 307 19.39 -29.68 2.36
C GLY A 307 19.14 -29.94 0.87
N SER A 308 17.90 -29.82 0.36
CA SER A 308 17.62 -29.97 -1.07
C SER A 308 18.16 -28.79 -1.89
N ALA A 309 18.32 -28.99 -3.20
CA ALA A 309 18.68 -27.90 -4.12
C ALA A 309 17.56 -26.85 -4.20
N ASP A 310 16.31 -27.30 -4.17
CA ASP A 310 15.12 -26.44 -4.10
C ASP A 310 15.16 -25.54 -2.87
N ARG A 311 15.39 -26.10 -1.69
CA ARG A 311 15.45 -25.33 -0.45
C ARG A 311 16.53 -24.25 -0.50
N ARG A 312 17.74 -24.59 -0.96
CA ARG A 312 18.82 -23.60 -1.12
C ARG A 312 18.47 -22.51 -2.14
N PHE A 313 17.77 -22.87 -3.21
CA PHE A 313 17.29 -21.91 -4.20
C PHE A 313 16.28 -20.93 -3.55
N ARG A 314 15.28 -21.47 -2.84
CA ARG A 314 14.26 -20.70 -2.12
C ARG A 314 14.84 -19.80 -1.04
N ASP A 315 15.81 -20.28 -0.25
CA ASP A 315 16.50 -19.48 0.75
C ASP A 315 17.22 -18.28 0.11
N GLY A 316 17.88 -18.48 -1.05
CA GLY A 316 18.54 -17.38 -1.78
C GLY A 316 17.56 -16.37 -2.39
N VAL A 317 16.41 -16.84 -2.90
CA VAL A 317 15.33 -15.95 -3.34
C VAL A 317 14.76 -15.15 -2.16
N THR A 318 14.57 -15.78 -1.00
CA THR A 318 14.15 -15.09 0.24
C THR A 318 15.14 -13.99 0.62
N ALA A 319 16.45 -14.27 0.57
CA ALA A 319 17.48 -13.27 0.81
C ALA A 319 17.44 -12.11 -0.20
N ASN A 320 17.16 -12.40 -1.48
CA ASN A 320 16.99 -11.38 -2.52
C ASN A 320 15.76 -10.50 -2.27
N VAL A 321 14.63 -11.10 -1.87
CA VAL A 321 13.38 -10.39 -1.53
C VAL A 321 13.58 -9.48 -0.32
N ARG A 322 14.21 -10.00 0.75
CA ARG A 322 14.56 -9.19 1.92
C ARG A 322 15.40 -7.97 1.52
N ALA A 323 16.47 -8.19 0.77
CA ALA A 323 17.35 -7.12 0.33
C ALA A 323 16.64 -6.09 -0.57
N GLY A 324 15.82 -6.54 -1.51
CA GLY A 324 15.03 -5.67 -2.39
C GLY A 324 14.01 -4.83 -1.61
N ALA A 325 13.32 -5.44 -0.65
CA ALA A 325 12.38 -4.75 0.22
C ALA A 325 13.08 -3.66 1.06
N GLU A 326 14.20 -4.00 1.71
CA GLU A 326 15.04 -3.09 2.50
C GLU A 326 15.53 -1.89 1.68
N ALA A 327 16.10 -2.14 0.49
CA ALA A 327 16.63 -1.09 -0.38
C ALA A 327 15.53 -0.13 -0.89
N ASN A 328 14.30 -0.63 -1.05
CA ASN A 328 13.23 0.12 -1.68
C ASN A 328 12.14 0.59 -0.70
N GLY A 329 12.27 0.30 0.59
CA GLY A 329 11.26 0.68 1.59
C GLY A 329 9.92 -0.01 1.40
N ARG A 330 9.88 -1.18 0.77
CA ARG A 330 8.67 -2.02 0.65
C ARG A 330 8.62 -3.02 1.79
N VAL A 331 7.46 -3.62 2.03
CA VAL A 331 7.31 -4.70 3.02
C VAL A 331 7.30 -6.07 2.36
N TRP A 332 7.65 -7.11 3.12
CA TRP A 332 7.53 -8.49 2.67
C TRP A 332 7.17 -9.43 3.83
N ALA A 333 6.51 -10.54 3.53
CA ALA A 333 6.29 -11.64 4.48
C ALA A 333 6.25 -12.97 3.74
N VAL A 334 6.43 -14.07 4.46
CA VAL A 334 6.32 -15.42 3.87
C VAL A 334 4.86 -15.90 3.87
N MET A 335 4.45 -16.50 2.75
CA MET A 335 3.26 -17.32 2.64
C MET A 335 3.69 -18.77 2.38
N TYR A 336 3.34 -19.69 3.27
CA TYR A 336 3.55 -21.12 3.01
C TYR A 336 2.38 -21.71 2.24
N ASP A 337 2.67 -22.31 1.09
CA ASP A 337 1.71 -23.06 0.29
C ASP A 337 1.90 -24.56 0.51
N ILE A 338 0.87 -25.24 1.01
CA ILE A 338 0.96 -26.68 1.32
C ILE A 338 0.69 -27.60 0.12
N SER A 339 0.45 -27.06 -1.08
CA SER A 339 0.18 -27.83 -2.29
C SER A 339 1.26 -28.85 -2.59
N GLY A 340 0.84 -30.05 -2.98
CA GLY A 340 1.76 -31.13 -3.39
C GLY A 340 2.57 -31.76 -2.26
N GLU A 341 2.47 -31.26 -1.02
CA GLU A 341 3.19 -31.82 0.12
C GLU A 341 2.42 -32.96 0.79
N LYS A 342 3.16 -33.94 1.32
CA LYS A 342 2.63 -35.01 2.14
C LYS A 342 2.31 -34.50 3.55
N SER A 343 1.18 -34.94 4.09
CA SER A 343 0.66 -34.47 5.38
C SER A 343 1.70 -34.49 6.51
N GLU A 344 2.48 -35.57 6.60
CA GLU A 344 3.52 -35.78 7.61
C GLU A 344 4.68 -34.77 7.55
N ASN A 345 4.89 -34.13 6.40
CA ASN A 345 6.01 -33.20 6.18
C ASN A 345 5.62 -31.73 6.34
N ILE A 346 4.33 -31.39 6.30
CA ILE A 346 3.85 -30.00 6.30
C ILE A 346 4.41 -29.23 7.50
N ILE A 347 4.13 -29.72 8.71
CA ILE A 347 4.50 -29.03 9.94
C ILE A 347 6.02 -29.01 10.16
N PRO A 348 6.76 -30.14 10.06
CA PRO A 348 8.20 -30.12 10.26
C PRO A 348 8.95 -29.17 9.33
N ARG A 349 8.58 -29.12 8.04
CA ARG A 349 9.25 -28.25 7.07
C ARG A 349 8.95 -26.77 7.28
N ILE A 350 7.71 -26.42 7.61
CA ILE A 350 7.35 -25.03 7.96
C ILE A 350 8.12 -24.57 9.20
N LYS A 351 8.15 -25.39 10.26
CA LYS A 351 8.86 -25.06 11.50
C LYS A 351 10.37 -24.91 11.27
N ASP A 352 10.97 -25.80 10.48
CA ASP A 352 12.39 -25.74 10.10
C ASP A 352 12.73 -24.45 9.33
N HIS A 353 11.98 -24.14 8.27
CA HIS A 353 12.22 -22.93 7.48
C HIS A 353 11.99 -21.65 8.30
N TRP A 354 10.92 -21.60 9.10
CA TRP A 354 10.65 -20.45 9.95
C TRP A 354 11.74 -20.22 11.01
N ALA A 355 12.29 -21.29 11.59
CA ALA A 355 13.41 -21.21 12.51
C ALA A 355 14.69 -20.69 11.81
N ALA A 356 14.93 -21.08 10.55
CA ALA A 356 16.04 -20.56 9.76
C ALA A 356 15.92 -19.06 9.49
N LEU A 357 14.72 -18.58 9.12
CA LEU A 357 14.43 -17.14 8.93
C LEU A 357 14.57 -16.32 10.22
N ALA A 358 14.28 -16.93 11.37
CA ALA A 358 14.53 -16.29 12.65
C ALA A 358 16.02 -16.18 12.95
N ALA A 359 16.79 -17.24 12.63
CA ALA A 359 18.22 -17.34 12.91
C ALA A 359 19.07 -16.40 12.03
N ASP A 360 18.70 -16.20 10.76
CA ASP A 360 19.40 -15.29 9.85
C ASP A 360 18.95 -13.81 9.98
N GLY A 361 18.06 -13.54 10.94
CA GLY A 361 17.53 -12.21 11.22
C GLY A 361 16.50 -11.71 10.21
N SER A 362 16.00 -12.55 9.30
CA SER A 362 14.98 -12.16 8.33
C SER A 362 13.69 -11.71 8.99
N LEU A 363 13.24 -12.40 10.04
CA LEU A 363 12.06 -11.98 10.81
C LEU A 363 12.27 -10.66 11.55
N ALA A 364 13.52 -10.27 11.83
CA ALA A 364 13.88 -9.00 12.47
C ALA A 364 14.23 -7.90 11.45
N SER A 365 14.15 -8.18 10.15
CA SER A 365 14.37 -7.18 9.11
C SER A 365 13.42 -6.00 9.33
N SER A 366 13.94 -4.78 9.14
CA SER A 366 13.14 -3.56 9.27
C SER A 366 11.95 -3.53 8.31
N ARG A 367 11.98 -4.37 7.26
CA ARG A 367 10.97 -4.49 6.20
C ARG A 367 10.18 -5.79 6.22
N TYR A 368 10.47 -6.72 7.12
CA TYR A 368 9.57 -7.85 7.32
C TYR A 368 8.26 -7.31 7.91
N LEU A 369 7.12 -7.72 7.35
CA LEU A 369 5.81 -7.23 7.78
C LEU A 369 5.48 -7.77 9.17
N HIS A 370 5.06 -6.87 10.06
CA HIS A 370 4.65 -7.17 11.42
C HIS A 370 3.21 -6.70 11.65
N GLN A 371 2.58 -7.24 12.69
CA GLN A 371 1.35 -6.72 13.26
C GLN A 371 1.46 -6.76 14.78
N GLY A 372 1.40 -5.59 15.43
CA GLY A 372 1.51 -5.50 16.89
C GLY A 372 2.83 -6.09 17.41
N GLY A 373 3.93 -5.88 16.68
CA GLY A 373 5.26 -6.37 17.03
C GLY A 373 5.53 -7.85 16.72
N ARG A 374 4.56 -8.59 16.17
CA ARG A 374 4.75 -9.99 15.73
C ARG A 374 4.95 -10.09 14.23
N PRO A 375 5.93 -10.86 13.71
CA PRO A 375 6.08 -11.09 12.29
C PRO A 375 4.80 -11.71 11.70
N VAL A 376 4.39 -11.24 10.54
CA VAL A 376 3.25 -11.77 9.80
C VAL A 376 3.66 -13.03 9.03
N ILE A 377 2.79 -14.02 9.04
CA ILE A 377 2.91 -15.24 8.24
C ILE A 377 1.57 -15.55 7.59
N SER A 378 1.57 -16.04 6.35
CA SER A 378 0.40 -16.64 5.73
C SER A 378 0.59 -18.15 5.55
N ILE A 379 -0.48 -18.92 5.75
CA ILE A 379 -0.52 -20.37 5.50
C ILE A 379 -1.69 -20.62 4.55
N TRP A 380 -1.39 -20.99 3.31
CA TRP A 380 -2.37 -21.24 2.26
C TRP A 380 -2.58 -22.74 2.04
N GLY A 381 -3.83 -23.13 1.77
CA GLY A 381 -4.22 -24.49 1.38
C GLY A 381 -4.81 -25.34 2.52
N MET A 382 -4.85 -24.84 3.75
CA MET A 382 -5.48 -25.54 4.88
C MET A 382 -7.00 -25.58 4.71
N GLY A 383 -7.58 -26.78 4.77
CA GLY A 383 -9.03 -26.98 4.69
C GLY A 383 -9.61 -27.06 3.28
N PHE A 384 -8.77 -27.00 2.24
CA PHE A 384 -9.20 -27.17 0.85
C PHE A 384 -9.45 -28.63 0.50
N THR A 385 -10.45 -28.88 -0.35
CA THR A 385 -10.61 -30.18 -1.00
C THR A 385 -9.37 -30.49 -1.85
N GLY A 386 -8.86 -31.73 -1.77
CA GLY A 386 -7.63 -32.15 -2.46
C GLY A 386 -6.33 -31.88 -1.71
N HIS A 387 -6.37 -31.23 -0.54
CA HIS A 387 -5.21 -31.03 0.32
C HIS A 387 -5.22 -32.00 1.51
N ASN A 388 -4.03 -32.39 1.98
CA ASN A 388 -3.86 -33.51 2.92
C ASN A 388 -3.68 -33.09 4.39
N ALA A 389 -3.87 -31.81 4.73
CA ALA A 389 -3.80 -31.35 6.12
C ALA A 389 -5.09 -31.68 6.88
N THR A 390 -4.97 -31.94 8.17
CA THR A 390 -6.11 -32.21 9.08
C THR A 390 -6.41 -31.01 9.98
N PRO A 391 -7.62 -30.90 10.55
CA PRO A 391 -7.94 -29.87 11.55
C PRO A 391 -6.97 -29.90 12.75
N ALA A 392 -6.54 -31.08 13.18
CA ALA A 392 -5.58 -31.23 14.28
C ALA A 392 -4.22 -30.61 13.94
N GLN A 393 -3.70 -30.86 12.74
CA GLN A 393 -2.44 -30.26 12.27
C GLN A 393 -2.55 -28.74 12.11
N ALA A 394 -3.67 -28.25 11.57
CA ALA A 394 -3.89 -26.81 11.47
C ALA A 394 -3.92 -26.14 12.86
N ASN A 395 -4.63 -26.75 13.82
CA ASN A 395 -4.65 -26.30 15.21
C ASN A 395 -3.25 -26.33 15.85
N GLU A 396 -2.47 -27.40 15.65
CA GLU A 396 -1.10 -27.51 16.15
C GLU A 396 -0.22 -26.36 15.62
N LEU A 397 -0.31 -26.08 14.32
CA LEU A 397 0.51 -25.06 13.69
C LEU A 397 0.11 -23.65 14.16
N ILE A 398 -1.20 -23.37 14.29
CA ILE A 398 -1.69 -22.11 14.84
C ILE A 398 -1.25 -21.94 16.30
N ASP A 399 -1.40 -22.96 17.15
CA ASP A 399 -0.94 -22.89 18.55
C ASP A 399 0.58 -22.73 18.65
N TRP A 400 1.34 -23.35 17.74
CA TRP A 400 2.77 -23.15 17.67
C TRP A 400 3.12 -21.69 17.38
N PHE A 401 2.65 -21.12 16.27
CA PHE A 401 2.96 -19.74 15.92
C PHE A 401 2.43 -18.72 16.94
N THR A 402 1.27 -18.95 17.54
CA THR A 402 0.65 -17.94 18.42
C THR A 402 1.11 -18.03 19.87
N LYS A 403 1.59 -19.20 20.31
CA LYS A 403 1.89 -19.47 21.74
C LYS A 403 3.18 -20.25 21.96
N ASN A 404 3.37 -21.39 21.28
CA ASN A 404 4.37 -22.38 21.71
C ASN A 404 5.76 -22.21 21.06
N ALA A 405 5.86 -21.44 19.97
CA ALA A 405 7.14 -21.10 19.35
C ALA A 405 7.98 -20.23 20.30
N PRO A 406 9.33 -20.23 20.14
CA PRO A 406 10.20 -19.25 20.78
C PRO A 406 9.70 -17.81 20.55
N ASP A 407 9.98 -16.90 21.48
CA ASP A 407 9.43 -15.54 21.43
C ASP A 407 9.73 -14.81 20.11
N ASN A 408 10.94 -14.98 19.57
CA ASN A 408 11.36 -14.41 18.28
C ASN A 408 10.82 -15.14 17.04
N GLN A 409 10.01 -16.19 17.23
CA GLN A 409 9.35 -16.98 16.19
C GLN A 409 7.83 -16.94 16.31
N ARG A 410 7.26 -16.36 17.38
CA ARG A 410 5.80 -16.20 17.47
C ARG A 410 5.32 -15.23 16.41
N ALA A 411 4.19 -15.53 15.79
CA ALA A 411 3.73 -14.83 14.60
C ALA A 411 2.26 -14.39 14.70
N PHE A 412 1.90 -13.45 13.81
CA PHE A 412 0.54 -13.06 13.49
C PHE A 412 0.10 -13.83 12.25
N VAL A 413 -0.93 -14.69 12.36
CA VAL A 413 -1.16 -15.78 11.42
C VAL A 413 -2.36 -15.50 10.51
N ILE A 414 -2.10 -15.43 9.21
CA ILE A 414 -3.10 -15.33 8.14
C ILE A 414 -3.43 -16.73 7.62
N GLY A 415 -4.71 -17.07 7.59
CA GLY A 415 -5.19 -18.29 6.94
C GLY A 415 -5.62 -18.03 5.52
N GLY A 416 -4.92 -18.63 4.54
CA GLY A 416 -5.40 -18.81 3.18
C GLY A 416 -6.40 -19.96 3.15
N VAL A 417 -7.71 -19.63 3.22
CA VAL A 417 -8.80 -20.59 3.46
C VAL A 417 -9.68 -20.79 2.21
N PRO A 418 -10.54 -21.81 2.18
CA PRO A 418 -11.50 -22.01 1.09
C PRO A 418 -12.40 -20.80 0.84
N SER A 419 -12.82 -20.64 -0.42
CA SER A 419 -13.62 -19.51 -0.90
C SER A 419 -14.93 -19.31 -0.13
N ARG A 420 -15.50 -20.41 0.38
CA ARG A 420 -16.73 -20.45 1.16
C ARG A 420 -16.50 -20.96 2.59
N TRP A 421 -15.38 -20.59 3.22
CA TRP A 421 -15.00 -20.99 4.59
C TRP A 421 -16.13 -20.80 5.63
N ARG A 422 -16.92 -19.73 5.53
CA ARG A 422 -17.98 -19.41 6.50
C ARG A 422 -19.11 -20.44 6.45
N THR A 423 -19.48 -20.90 5.26
CA THR A 423 -20.60 -21.82 5.03
C THR A 423 -20.13 -23.25 4.76
N MET A 424 -18.83 -23.52 4.80
CA MET A 424 -18.24 -24.82 4.47
C MET A 424 -18.62 -25.30 3.06
N GLY A 425 -18.64 -24.38 2.08
CA GLY A 425 -19.07 -24.69 0.71
C GLY A 425 -18.07 -25.49 -0.13
N ASP A 426 -18.31 -25.54 -1.43
CA ASP A 426 -17.75 -26.49 -2.42
C ASP A 426 -16.25 -26.81 -2.33
N ASP A 427 -15.39 -25.81 -2.09
CA ASP A 427 -13.94 -25.99 -2.03
C ASP A 427 -13.39 -26.22 -0.61
N SER A 428 -14.26 -26.27 0.40
CA SER A 428 -13.92 -26.61 1.77
C SER A 428 -14.09 -28.11 2.03
N LEU A 429 -13.16 -28.68 2.80
CA LEU A 429 -13.36 -29.97 3.44
C LEU A 429 -14.59 -29.91 4.35
N GLN A 430 -15.31 -31.02 4.41
CA GLN A 430 -16.63 -31.12 5.06
C GLN A 430 -16.57 -31.58 6.52
N ASP A 431 -15.38 -31.84 7.05
CA ASP A 431 -15.19 -32.07 8.49
C ASP A 431 -15.59 -30.77 9.25
N PRO A 432 -16.60 -30.80 10.13
CA PRO A 432 -17.11 -29.62 10.80
C PRO A 432 -16.05 -28.93 11.69
N ALA A 433 -15.00 -29.63 12.11
CA ALA A 433 -13.93 -29.04 12.91
C ALA A 433 -13.17 -27.91 12.17
N TRP A 434 -13.19 -27.91 10.83
CA TRP A 434 -12.59 -26.84 10.02
C TRP A 434 -13.26 -25.48 10.24
N ALA A 435 -14.57 -25.45 10.50
CA ALA A 435 -15.30 -24.21 10.75
C ALA A 435 -14.70 -23.45 11.95
N ASP A 436 -14.27 -24.17 12.98
CA ASP A 436 -13.61 -23.59 14.16
C ASP A 436 -12.17 -23.17 13.81
N VAL A 437 -11.42 -24.01 13.09
CA VAL A 437 -10.05 -23.71 12.66
C VAL A 437 -9.98 -22.38 11.89
N TYR A 438 -10.87 -22.14 10.93
CA TYR A 438 -10.85 -20.91 10.13
C TYR A 438 -10.98 -19.64 10.99
N ARG A 439 -11.73 -19.71 12.09
CA ARG A 439 -11.97 -18.58 13.03
C ARG A 439 -10.83 -18.37 14.03
N ARG A 440 -9.84 -19.27 14.04
CA ARG A 440 -8.64 -19.13 14.87
C ARG A 440 -7.56 -18.25 14.26
N PHE A 441 -7.52 -18.11 12.94
CA PHE A 441 -6.58 -17.22 12.27
C PHE A 441 -6.81 -15.76 12.64
N ASP A 442 -5.74 -14.97 12.68
CA ASP A 442 -5.82 -13.54 12.97
C ASP A 442 -6.40 -12.74 11.78
N VAL A 443 -6.13 -13.23 10.56
CA VAL A 443 -6.71 -12.74 9.30
C VAL A 443 -7.25 -13.93 8.51
N ILE A 444 -8.46 -13.80 7.99
CA ILE A 444 -9.08 -14.79 7.12
C ILE A 444 -8.94 -14.29 5.67
N SER A 445 -8.26 -15.06 4.82
CA SER A 445 -8.04 -14.73 3.42
C SER A 445 -8.55 -15.85 2.52
N PRO A 446 -9.81 -15.78 2.06
CA PRO A 446 -10.39 -16.81 1.22
C PRO A 446 -9.92 -16.71 -0.23
N TRP A 447 -9.54 -17.84 -0.83
CA TRP A 447 -9.08 -17.88 -2.22
C TRP A 447 -10.22 -17.70 -3.22
N THR A 448 -10.14 -16.67 -4.06
CA THR A 448 -11.21 -16.28 -5.00
C THR A 448 -10.84 -16.48 -6.48
N VAL A 449 -9.57 -16.77 -6.79
CA VAL A 449 -9.14 -16.94 -8.19
C VAL A 449 -9.93 -18.07 -8.84
N GLY A 450 -10.52 -17.77 -10.00
CA GLY A 450 -11.36 -18.71 -10.74
C GLY A 450 -12.78 -18.93 -10.19
N ARG A 451 -13.21 -18.19 -9.15
CA ARG A 451 -14.59 -18.31 -8.60
C ARG A 451 -15.63 -17.48 -9.35
N TYR A 452 -15.19 -16.50 -10.12
CA TYR A 452 -16.00 -15.68 -11.03
C TYR A 452 -15.11 -15.19 -12.18
N GLY A 453 -15.71 -14.81 -13.31
CA GLY A 453 -14.98 -14.52 -14.55
C GLY A 453 -15.28 -13.15 -15.18
N ASP A 454 -16.08 -12.32 -14.53
CA ASP A 454 -16.39 -10.98 -15.02
C ASP A 454 -16.83 -10.04 -13.90
N GLU A 455 -17.08 -8.78 -14.27
CA GLU A 455 -17.50 -7.70 -13.37
C GLU A 455 -18.83 -8.02 -12.68
N ALA A 456 -19.79 -8.60 -13.40
CA ALA A 456 -21.09 -8.99 -12.84
C ALA A 456 -20.93 -10.11 -11.79
N GLY A 457 -20.07 -11.09 -12.06
CA GLY A 457 -19.69 -12.13 -11.13
C GLY A 457 -18.98 -11.58 -9.89
N ALA A 458 -18.08 -10.60 -10.05
CA ALA A 458 -17.43 -9.94 -8.92
C ALA A 458 -18.43 -9.18 -8.03
N GLN A 459 -19.41 -8.47 -8.63
CA GLN A 459 -20.49 -7.80 -7.91
C GLN A 459 -21.39 -8.79 -7.14
N ALA A 460 -21.76 -9.89 -7.78
CA ALA A 460 -22.51 -10.97 -7.13
C ALA A 460 -21.70 -11.58 -5.98
N TRP A 461 -20.41 -11.85 -6.19
CA TRP A 461 -19.50 -12.38 -5.17
C TRP A 461 -19.37 -11.44 -3.96
N ARG A 462 -19.30 -10.13 -4.20
CA ARG A 462 -19.32 -9.12 -3.14
C ARG A 462 -20.58 -9.24 -2.29
N ARG A 463 -21.75 -9.37 -2.92
CA ARG A 463 -23.05 -9.43 -2.23
C ARG A 463 -23.22 -10.73 -1.47
N ASP A 464 -22.92 -11.86 -2.11
CA ASP A 464 -23.30 -13.18 -1.61
C ASP A 464 -22.24 -13.82 -0.70
N VAL A 465 -20.99 -13.39 -0.83
CA VAL A 465 -19.84 -13.98 -0.10
C VAL A 465 -19.08 -12.94 0.71
N ILE A 466 -18.52 -11.90 0.09
CA ILE A 466 -17.60 -10.98 0.80
C ILE A 466 -18.31 -10.21 1.91
N ALA A 467 -19.49 -9.62 1.66
CA ALA A 467 -20.22 -8.86 2.66
C ALA A 467 -20.59 -9.70 3.90
N PRO A 468 -21.21 -10.89 3.79
CA PRO A 468 -21.49 -11.72 4.95
C PRO A 468 -20.24 -12.31 5.61
N ASP A 469 -19.18 -12.59 4.85
CA ASP A 469 -17.90 -13.04 5.42
C ASP A 469 -17.20 -11.96 6.24
N LEU A 470 -17.19 -10.72 5.75
CA LEU A 470 -16.66 -9.57 6.48
C LEU A 470 -17.43 -9.33 7.77
N ALA A 471 -18.76 -9.45 7.74
CA ALA A 471 -19.61 -9.35 8.92
C ALA A 471 -19.27 -10.44 9.96
N GLU A 472 -19.06 -11.68 9.51
CA GLU A 472 -18.66 -12.79 10.39
C GLU A 472 -17.25 -12.57 10.97
N ALA A 473 -16.26 -12.22 10.14
CA ALA A 473 -14.91 -11.94 10.58
C ALA A 473 -14.90 -10.85 11.67
N LYS A 474 -15.66 -9.76 11.45
CA LYS A 474 -15.85 -8.70 12.45
C LYS A 474 -16.50 -9.23 13.73
N ARG A 475 -17.55 -10.06 13.63
CA ARG A 475 -18.25 -10.66 14.79
C ARG A 475 -17.32 -11.49 15.66
N VAL A 476 -16.38 -12.22 15.05
CA VAL A 476 -15.39 -13.04 15.77
C VAL A 476 -14.07 -12.31 16.05
N GLY A 477 -14.01 -11.00 15.81
CA GLY A 477 -12.83 -10.17 16.12
C GLY A 477 -11.62 -10.44 15.21
N ARG A 478 -11.84 -10.94 13.99
CA ARG A 478 -10.79 -11.23 13.00
C ARG A 478 -10.78 -10.21 11.88
N ARG A 479 -9.62 -10.05 11.25
CA ARG A 479 -9.48 -9.28 10.00
C ARG A 479 -9.89 -10.16 8.82
N TYR A 480 -10.27 -9.51 7.73
CA TYR A 480 -10.59 -10.17 6.48
C TYR A 480 -9.76 -9.55 5.35
N MET A 481 -9.15 -10.39 4.52
CA MET A 481 -8.28 -9.98 3.42
C MET A 481 -8.73 -10.70 2.15
N PRO A 482 -9.63 -10.11 1.33
CA PRO A 482 -10.05 -10.71 0.07
C PRO A 482 -8.89 -10.83 -0.90
N VAL A 483 -8.93 -11.90 -1.70
CA VAL A 483 -8.05 -12.09 -2.86
C VAL A 483 -8.68 -11.44 -4.09
N MET A 484 -7.87 -10.73 -4.87
CA MET A 484 -8.19 -10.19 -6.19
C MET A 484 -7.26 -10.78 -7.25
N PHE A 485 -7.65 -10.74 -8.52
CA PHE A 485 -6.84 -11.25 -9.64
C PHE A 485 -7.15 -10.52 -10.94
N PRO A 486 -6.14 -10.22 -11.79
CA PRO A 486 -6.35 -9.31 -12.93
C PRO A 486 -7.03 -9.95 -14.13
N GLY A 487 -7.03 -11.28 -14.19
CA GLY A 487 -7.39 -12.12 -15.33
C GLY A 487 -6.64 -13.45 -15.19
N GLY A 488 -6.48 -14.18 -16.29
CA GLY A 488 -5.75 -15.45 -16.29
C GLY A 488 -5.72 -16.06 -17.68
N ARG A 489 -5.13 -17.26 -17.82
CA ARG A 489 -5.02 -17.98 -19.10
C ARG A 489 -6.28 -17.96 -19.97
N ASN A 490 -7.42 -18.22 -19.34
CA ASN A 490 -8.72 -18.33 -20.01
C ASN A 490 -9.71 -17.26 -19.51
N LEU A 491 -9.18 -16.14 -19.01
CA LEU A 491 -9.97 -15.11 -18.37
C LEU A 491 -9.52 -13.72 -18.84
N PRO A 492 -10.35 -13.01 -19.64
CA PRO A 492 -10.08 -11.67 -20.10
C PRO A 492 -9.77 -10.70 -18.97
N ARG A 493 -8.80 -9.82 -19.23
CA ARG A 493 -8.34 -8.77 -18.32
C ARG A 493 -9.25 -7.53 -18.38
N LYS A 494 -9.98 -7.39 -19.49
CA LYS A 494 -10.88 -6.28 -19.86
C LYS A 494 -10.23 -4.92 -19.64
N GLY A 495 -8.95 -4.80 -20.02
CA GLY A 495 -8.14 -3.62 -19.77
C GLY A 495 -8.04 -3.23 -18.29
N GLY A 496 -8.10 -4.19 -17.36
CA GLY A 496 -8.08 -3.92 -15.93
C GLY A 496 -9.41 -3.44 -15.33
N ARG A 497 -10.50 -3.33 -16.13
CA ARG A 497 -11.85 -3.08 -15.58
C ARG A 497 -12.28 -4.20 -14.65
N PHE A 498 -12.01 -5.46 -15.02
CA PHE A 498 -12.29 -6.62 -14.19
C PHE A 498 -11.60 -6.55 -12.82
N TRP A 499 -10.31 -6.22 -12.79
CA TRP A 499 -9.56 -6.06 -11.54
C TRP A 499 -10.05 -4.88 -10.71
N TRP A 500 -10.27 -3.72 -11.33
CA TRP A 500 -10.74 -2.52 -10.64
C TRP A 500 -12.13 -2.71 -10.04
N THR A 501 -13.04 -3.43 -10.71
CA THR A 501 -14.35 -3.77 -10.16
C THR A 501 -14.21 -4.58 -8.88
N GLN A 502 -13.32 -5.58 -8.81
CA GLN A 502 -13.08 -6.32 -7.56
C GLN A 502 -12.63 -5.37 -6.44
N PHE A 503 -11.64 -4.52 -6.71
CA PHE A 503 -11.15 -3.55 -5.72
C PHE A 503 -12.27 -2.62 -5.23
N TYR A 504 -13.03 -2.04 -6.17
CA TYR A 504 -14.16 -1.16 -5.86
C TYR A 504 -15.21 -1.85 -5.00
N GLU A 505 -15.66 -3.04 -5.42
CA GLU A 505 -16.71 -3.78 -4.72
C GLU A 505 -16.27 -4.17 -3.30
N PHE A 506 -15.04 -4.69 -3.17
CA PHE A 506 -14.52 -5.17 -1.89
C PHE A 506 -14.19 -4.02 -0.94
N LYS A 507 -13.65 -2.89 -1.45
CA LYS A 507 -13.44 -1.67 -0.66
C LYS A 507 -14.77 -1.05 -0.23
N SER A 508 -15.76 -0.99 -1.12
CA SER A 508 -17.12 -0.50 -0.82
C SER A 508 -17.84 -1.37 0.22
N ALA A 509 -17.52 -2.67 0.30
CA ALA A 509 -18.02 -3.55 1.36
C ALA A 509 -17.40 -3.27 2.74
N GLY A 510 -16.32 -2.49 2.82
CA GLY A 510 -15.65 -2.11 4.06
C GLY A 510 -14.27 -2.76 4.28
N ASN A 511 -13.69 -3.42 3.27
CA ASN A 511 -12.34 -3.99 3.40
C ASN A 511 -11.26 -2.92 3.44
N ASN A 512 -10.18 -3.22 4.17
CA ASN A 512 -9.02 -2.33 4.28
C ASN A 512 -7.68 -3.05 4.13
N ILE A 513 -7.70 -4.35 3.80
CA ILE A 513 -6.51 -5.17 3.56
C ILE A 513 -6.81 -5.97 2.31
N PHE A 514 -5.88 -6.00 1.37
CA PHE A 514 -6.09 -6.63 0.07
C PHE A 514 -4.91 -7.52 -0.28
N TYR A 515 -5.21 -8.67 -0.87
CA TYR A 515 -4.22 -9.52 -1.51
C TYR A 515 -4.52 -9.60 -3.01
N THR A 516 -3.50 -9.55 -3.86
CA THR A 516 -3.66 -9.82 -5.30
C THR A 516 -2.78 -10.96 -5.76
N ALA A 517 -3.42 -11.94 -6.38
CA ALA A 517 -2.77 -13.02 -7.11
C ALA A 517 -2.65 -12.64 -8.59
N MET A 518 -1.47 -12.29 -9.12
CA MET A 518 -0.15 -12.24 -8.49
C MET A 518 0.71 -11.10 -9.06
N PHE A 519 1.88 -10.85 -8.47
CA PHE A 519 2.86 -9.91 -9.03
C PHE A 519 3.56 -10.47 -10.28
N ASP A 520 4.17 -11.66 -10.19
CA ASP A 520 5.09 -12.22 -11.21
C ASP A 520 4.65 -13.56 -11.84
N GLU A 521 3.45 -14.08 -11.53
CA GLU A 521 2.96 -15.38 -12.04
C GLU A 521 2.47 -15.29 -13.49
N VAL A 522 3.42 -15.36 -14.41
CA VAL A 522 3.17 -15.36 -15.86
C VAL A 522 2.75 -16.72 -16.41
N ASP A 523 2.91 -17.79 -15.63
CA ASP A 523 2.56 -19.16 -16.00
C ASP A 523 1.08 -19.51 -15.89
N GLU A 524 0.31 -18.67 -15.19
CA GLU A 524 -1.15 -18.75 -15.11
C GLU A 524 -1.86 -17.52 -15.70
N GLY A 525 -1.09 -16.56 -16.20
CA GLY A 525 -1.60 -15.33 -16.79
C GLY A 525 -2.16 -14.34 -15.77
N THR A 526 -1.76 -14.43 -14.50
CA THR A 526 -2.24 -13.60 -13.37
C THR A 526 -1.25 -12.48 -12.99
N ALA A 527 -0.07 -12.41 -13.62
CA ALA A 527 0.95 -11.40 -13.34
C ALA A 527 0.44 -9.95 -13.50
N MET A 528 0.91 -9.05 -12.62
CA MET A 528 0.65 -7.61 -12.66
C MET A 528 1.88 -6.75 -12.91
N TYR A 529 3.08 -7.34 -12.87
CA TYR A 529 4.30 -6.65 -13.26
C TYR A 529 4.38 -6.38 -14.77
N LYS A 530 5.51 -5.82 -15.24
CA LYS A 530 5.66 -5.44 -16.63
C LYS A 530 5.70 -6.66 -17.56
N VAL A 531 4.69 -6.79 -18.41
CA VAL A 531 4.52 -7.84 -19.43
C VAL A 531 4.36 -7.22 -20.82
N ALA A 532 4.51 -8.04 -21.86
CA ALA A 532 4.41 -7.59 -23.23
C ALA A 532 3.07 -6.86 -23.53
N PRO A 533 3.11 -5.59 -23.98
CA PRO A 533 1.91 -4.82 -24.29
C PRO A 533 1.19 -5.37 -25.52
N ASP A 534 1.94 -5.84 -26.52
CA ASP A 534 1.45 -6.34 -27.80
C ASP A 534 2.43 -7.36 -28.40
N LYS A 535 2.07 -7.90 -29.57
CA LYS A 535 2.82 -8.96 -30.25
C LYS A 535 4.24 -8.58 -30.70
N SER A 536 4.60 -7.30 -30.72
CA SER A 536 5.97 -6.87 -31.03
C SER A 536 6.98 -7.22 -29.93
N LEU A 537 6.49 -7.52 -28.71
CA LEU A 537 7.31 -7.81 -27.54
C LEU A 537 7.12 -9.23 -26.98
N ILE A 538 6.66 -10.16 -27.82
CA ILE A 538 6.65 -11.60 -27.54
C ILE A 538 7.46 -12.35 -28.62
N PRO A 539 7.91 -13.59 -28.36
CA PRO A 539 8.48 -14.44 -29.39
C PRO A 539 7.58 -14.63 -30.62
N THR A 540 8.18 -14.76 -31.80
CA THR A 540 7.44 -14.96 -33.07
C THR A 540 6.75 -16.32 -33.14
N GLU A 541 7.35 -17.34 -32.54
CA GLU A 541 6.79 -18.69 -32.50
C GLU A 541 5.91 -18.85 -31.25
N PRO A 542 4.62 -19.20 -31.38
CA PRO A 542 3.78 -19.45 -30.23
C PRO A 542 4.13 -20.80 -29.58
N PRO A 543 3.69 -21.04 -28.34
CA PRO A 543 3.70 -22.39 -27.76
C PRO A 543 3.02 -23.40 -28.72
N ALA A 544 3.69 -24.52 -28.97
CA ALA A 544 3.24 -25.57 -29.88
C ALA A 544 2.23 -26.54 -29.25
N SER A 545 2.15 -26.57 -27.92
CA SER A 545 1.20 -27.41 -27.17
C SER A 545 -0.22 -26.89 -27.33
N THR A 546 -1.16 -27.75 -27.74
CA THR A 546 -2.60 -27.40 -27.81
C THR A 546 -3.21 -27.04 -26.46
N ASN A 547 -2.57 -27.43 -25.35
CA ASN A 547 -3.01 -27.10 -23.98
C ASN A 547 -2.51 -25.73 -23.50
N ARG A 548 -1.72 -25.01 -24.32
CA ARG A 548 -1.28 -23.63 -24.05
C ARG A 548 -1.62 -22.74 -25.24
N PRO A 549 -2.51 -21.75 -25.07
CA PRO A 549 -2.80 -20.80 -26.13
C PRO A 549 -1.55 -19.96 -26.47
N PRO A 550 -1.58 -19.19 -27.57
CA PRO A 550 -0.56 -18.17 -27.83
C PRO A 550 -0.34 -17.25 -26.63
N PHE A 551 0.87 -16.67 -26.51
CA PHE A 551 1.18 -15.75 -25.42
C PHE A 551 0.16 -14.62 -25.31
N ILE A 552 -0.30 -14.36 -24.09
CA ILE A 552 -1.25 -13.32 -23.76
C ILE A 552 -0.50 -12.00 -23.60
N THR A 553 -0.86 -11.03 -24.45
CA THR A 553 -0.39 -9.64 -24.42
C THR A 553 -1.45 -8.74 -23.79
N LEU A 554 -1.07 -7.54 -23.34
CA LEU A 554 -2.02 -6.63 -22.69
C LEU A 554 -3.11 -6.10 -23.63
N ASP A 555 -2.84 -6.05 -24.93
CA ASP A 555 -3.80 -5.69 -25.98
C ASP A 555 -4.77 -6.82 -26.38
N ALA A 556 -4.69 -8.00 -25.74
CA ALA A 556 -5.53 -9.16 -26.07
C ALA A 556 -7.04 -8.88 -25.96
N ASP A 557 -7.45 -7.90 -25.15
CA ASP A 557 -8.85 -7.49 -24.99
C ASP A 557 -9.28 -6.36 -25.96
N GLY A 558 -8.45 -6.03 -26.95
CA GLY A 558 -8.73 -4.98 -27.95
C GLY A 558 -8.46 -3.55 -27.47
N GLU A 559 -7.74 -3.38 -26.36
CA GLU A 559 -7.33 -2.07 -25.82
C GLU A 559 -5.81 -2.03 -25.72
N SER A 560 -5.14 -1.11 -26.41
CA SER A 560 -3.68 -0.96 -26.30
C SER A 560 -3.30 -0.43 -24.92
N LEU A 561 -2.47 -1.16 -24.18
CA LEU A 561 -2.02 -0.77 -22.84
C LEU A 561 -0.49 -0.76 -22.77
N SER A 562 0.09 0.17 -22.02
CA SER A 562 1.52 0.14 -21.72
C SER A 562 1.88 -1.05 -20.83
N SER A 563 3.12 -1.53 -20.89
CA SER A 563 3.58 -2.69 -20.10
C SER A 563 3.46 -2.49 -18.59
N ASP A 564 3.52 -1.25 -18.11
CA ASP A 564 3.39 -0.88 -16.70
C ASP A 564 1.96 -0.58 -16.25
N PHE A 565 0.96 -0.78 -17.12
CA PHE A 565 -0.43 -0.37 -16.87
C PHE A 565 -0.99 -0.92 -15.56
N TYR A 566 -0.77 -2.21 -15.27
CA TYR A 566 -1.27 -2.85 -14.05
C TYR A 566 -0.57 -2.36 -12.77
N LEU A 567 0.69 -1.93 -12.86
CA LEU A 567 1.40 -1.28 -11.75
C LEU A 567 0.81 0.12 -11.48
N ARG A 568 0.50 0.89 -12.54
CA ARG A 568 -0.21 2.18 -12.41
C ARG A 568 -1.62 1.99 -11.86
N LEU A 569 -2.32 0.93 -12.24
CA LEU A 569 -3.67 0.64 -11.72
C LEU A 569 -3.63 0.31 -10.22
N ALA A 570 -2.68 -0.54 -9.81
CA ALA A 570 -2.41 -0.85 -8.41
C ALA A 570 -2.08 0.40 -7.58
N ARG A 571 -1.27 1.33 -8.13
CA ARG A 571 -0.99 2.62 -7.49
C ARG A 571 -2.25 3.36 -7.09
N GLU A 572 -3.24 3.39 -7.98
CA GLU A 572 -4.49 4.11 -7.71
C GLU A 572 -5.33 3.43 -6.63
N ALA A 573 -5.30 2.09 -6.54
CA ALA A 573 -5.89 1.37 -5.42
C ALA A 573 -5.22 1.76 -4.09
N ASN A 574 -3.89 1.82 -4.06
CA ASN A 574 -3.14 2.25 -2.87
C ASN A 574 -3.43 3.70 -2.47
N ARG A 575 -3.60 4.60 -3.44
CA ARG A 575 -4.03 5.98 -3.16
C ARG A 575 -5.42 6.03 -2.57
N VAL A 576 -6.33 5.13 -2.96
CA VAL A 576 -7.63 5.01 -2.31
C VAL A 576 -7.50 4.49 -0.88
N LEU A 577 -6.65 3.49 -0.63
CA LEU A 577 -6.39 2.96 0.72
C LEU A 577 -5.77 4.01 1.65
N SER A 578 -4.86 4.84 1.14
CA SER A 578 -4.21 5.91 1.91
C SER A 578 -5.05 7.19 2.03
N GLY A 579 -6.26 7.22 1.47
CA GLY A 579 -7.11 8.43 1.41
C GLY A 579 -6.59 9.54 0.48
N ALA A 580 -5.56 9.28 -0.33
CA ALA A 580 -5.03 10.21 -1.32
C ALA A 580 -5.85 10.25 -2.64
N ARG A 581 -6.88 9.40 -2.75
CA ARG A 581 -7.85 9.38 -3.85
C ARG A 581 -9.20 8.90 -3.33
N THR A 582 -10.28 9.48 -3.84
CA THR A 582 -11.64 9.00 -3.59
C THR A 582 -11.91 7.71 -4.36
N LEU A 583 -12.60 6.75 -3.73
CA LEU A 583 -13.03 5.53 -4.41
C LEU A 583 -14.09 5.85 -5.48
N GLU A 584 -13.85 5.38 -6.72
CA GLU A 584 -14.73 5.54 -7.87
C GLU A 584 -15.00 4.17 -8.51
N SER A 585 -16.22 3.96 -9.04
CA SER A 585 -16.60 2.70 -9.69
C SER A 585 -15.96 2.52 -11.07
N THR A 586 -15.57 3.60 -11.72
CA THR A 586 -14.89 3.60 -13.00
C THR A 586 -13.37 3.45 -12.84
N ARG A 587 -12.73 2.77 -13.79
CA ARG A 587 -11.27 2.59 -13.80
C ARG A 587 -10.57 3.96 -13.83
N PRO A 588 -9.60 4.23 -12.94
CA PRO A 588 -9.09 5.57 -12.65
C PRO A 588 -8.07 6.11 -13.65
N ILE A 589 -7.64 5.28 -14.60
CA ILE A 589 -6.57 5.58 -15.57
C ILE A 589 -6.98 5.13 -16.97
N SER A 590 -6.54 5.88 -17.97
CA SER A 590 -6.56 5.48 -19.38
C SER A 590 -5.34 4.61 -19.73
N GLN A 591 -5.32 4.15 -20.98
CA GLN A 591 -4.20 3.50 -21.65
C GLN A 591 -2.87 4.16 -21.29
#